data_AF-A0A1Q7I8C2-F1
#
_entry.id   AF-A0A1Q7I8C2-F1
#
_cell.length_a   1.000
_cell.length_b   1.000
_cell.length_c   1.000
_cell.angle_alpha   90.00
_cell.angle_beta   90.00
_cell.angle_gamma   90.00
#
_symmetry.space_group_name_H-M   'P 1'
#
loop_
_entity.id
_entity.type
_entity.pdbx_description
1 polymer ?
#
loop_
_entity_poly.entity_id
_entity_poly.type
_entity_poly.pdbx_seq_one_letter_code
_entity_poly.pdbx_strand_id
1 'polypeptide(L)' 'MDNCSPFKWRHFEAEIILLCVRWYLRYSLSYRDVEEMMLERGLHVDHTTIYRSRAMLCT' A
#
# COMPACT_ATOMS: atom_id res chain seq x y z
N MET A 1 19.48 14.41 10.58
CA MET A 1 18.95 13.88 9.29
C MET A 1 18.52 12.47 9.60
N ASP A 2 17.44 12.37 10.36
CA ASP A 2 16.96 11.13 10.90
C ASP A 2 15.83 10.69 9.99
N ASN A 3 16.22 10.00 8.91
CA ASN A 3 15.30 9.20 8.11
C ASN A 3 14.86 8.02 8.98
N CYS A 4 14.06 8.30 10.01
CA CYS A 4 13.35 7.28 10.76
C CYS A 4 12.24 6.77 9.84
N SER A 5 12.64 5.95 8.85
CA SER A 5 11.72 5.34 7.91
C SER A 5 10.91 4.31 8.70
N PRO A 6 9.60 4.53 8.95
CA PRO A 6 8.78 3.58 9.70
C PRO A 6 8.54 2.26 8.93
N PHE A 7 9.20 2.08 7.79
CA PHE A 7 8.96 1.05 6.79
C PHE A 7 10.14 0.08 6.62
N LYS A 8 11.06 -0.01 7.60
CA LYS A 8 12.27 -0.85 7.52
C LYS A 8 12.03 -2.37 7.35
N TRP A 9 10.77 -2.82 7.35
CA TRP A 9 10.41 -4.24 7.44
C TRP A 9 9.30 -4.73 6.49
N ARG A 10 9.13 -4.13 5.30
CA ARG A 10 8.32 -4.77 4.25
C ARG A 10 8.99 -4.69 2.89
N HIS A 11 9.01 -5.81 2.18
CA HIS A 11 9.52 -6.03 0.82
C HIS A 11 8.94 -5.11 -0.28
N PHE A 12 8.12 -4.12 0.09
CA PHE A 12 7.54 -3.13 -0.83
C PHE A 12 8.05 -1.75 -0.47
N GLU A 13 8.57 -1.02 -1.48
CA GLU A 13 8.88 0.40 -1.35
C GLU A 13 7.68 1.14 -0.76
N ALA A 14 7.93 1.98 0.25
CA ALA A 14 6.89 2.78 0.91
C ALA A 14 6.06 3.61 -0.11
N GLU A 15 6.67 3.97 -1.24
CA GLU A 15 5.99 4.60 -2.38
C GLU A 15 4.84 3.76 -2.95
N ILE A 16 4.99 2.44 -3.06
CA ILE A 16 3.93 1.55 -3.57
C ILE A 16 2.73 1.56 -2.62
N ILE A 17 3.00 1.47 -1.31
CA ILE A 17 1.94 1.50 -0.29
C ILE A 17 1.21 2.85 -0.30
N LEU A 18 1.95 3.95 -0.40
CA LEU A 18 1.38 5.30 -0.51
C LEU A 18 0.58 5.48 -1.79
N LEU A 19 1.03 4.91 -2.91
CA LEU A 19 0.30 4.93 -4.17
C LEU A 19 -1.04 4.18 -4.02
N CYS A 20 -1.04 2.95 -3.46
CA CYS A 20 -2.27 2.19 -3.21
C CYS A 20 -3.26 2.97 -2.34
N VAL A 21 -2.79 3.57 -1.24
CA VAL A 21 -3.63 4.36 -0.32
C VAL A 21 -4.17 5.62 -1.00
N ARG A 22 -3.36 6.29 -1.83
CA ARG A 22 -3.78 7.47 -2.60
C ARG A 22 -4.89 7.14 -3.58
N TRP A 23 -4.80 6.00 -4.28
CA TRP A 23 -5.82 5.56 -5.23
C TRP A 23 -7.10 5.13 -4.52
N TYR A 24 -6.98 4.43 -3.39
CA TYR A 24 -8.10 4.09 -2.51
C TYR A 24 -8.89 5.34 -2.07
N LEU A 25 -8.19 6.37 -1.59
CA LEU A 25 -8.81 7.63 -1.15
C LEU A 25 -9.38 8.47 -2.30
N ARG A 26 -8.68 8.52 -3.45
CA ARG A 26 -9.04 9.39 -4.58
C ARG A 26 -10.25 8.88 -5.35
N TYR A 27 -10.36 7.57 -5.51
CA TYR A 27 -11.34 6.94 -6.40
C TYR A 27 -12.35 6.04 -5.68
N SER A 28 -12.28 5.93 -4.33
CA SER A 28 -13.16 5.06 -3.54
C SER A 28 -13.19 3.60 -4.02
N LEU A 29 -12.05 3.09 -4.49
CA LEU A 29 -11.91 1.70 -4.95
C LEU A 29 -11.90 0.70 -3.78
N SER A 30 -12.33 -0.53 -4.03
CA SER A 30 -12.15 -1.62 -3.07
C SER A 30 -10.68 -2.05 -3.02
N TYR A 31 -10.26 -2.68 -1.92
CA TYR A 31 -8.91 -3.26 -1.83
C TYR A 31 -8.64 -4.32 -2.90
N ARG A 32 -9.70 -4.98 -3.39
CA ARG A 32 -9.64 -5.97 -4.47
C ARG A 32 -9.34 -5.33 -5.82
N ASP A 33 -10.00 -4.21 -6.15
CA ASP A 33 -9.72 -3.46 -7.38
C ASP A 33 -8.27 -2.93 -7.38
N VAL A 34 -7.77 -2.49 -6.21
CA VAL A 34 -6.37 -2.05 -6.07
C VAL A 34 -5.39 -3.20 -6.24
N GLU A 35 -5.72 -4.40 -5.75
CA GLU A 35 -4.93 -5.62 -5.96
C GLU A 35 -4.88 -5.99 -7.45
N GLU A 36 -6.01 -6.00 -8.16
CA GLU A 36 -6.06 -6.24 -9.61
C GLU A 36 -5.24 -5.23 -10.41
N MET A 37 -5.37 -3.92 -10.13
CA MET A 37 -4.57 -2.90 -10.82
C MET A 37 -3.07 -3.03 -10.59
N MET A 38 -2.66 -3.48 -9.39
CA MET A 38 -1.25 -3.74 -9.09
C MET A 38 -0.78 -5.00 -9.82
N LEU A 39 -1.63 -6.02 -9.89
CA LEU A 39 -1.36 -7.25 -10.61
C LEU A 39 -1.22 -7.02 -12.12
N GLU A 40 -2.06 -6.16 -12.71
CA GLU A 40 -1.93 -5.71 -14.11
C GLU A 40 -0.60 -4.98 -14.37
N ARG A 41 -0.08 -4.25 -13.37
CA ARG A 41 1.24 -3.60 -13.40
C ARG A 41 2.40 -4.56 -13.12
N GLY A 42 2.15 -5.85 -12.91
CA GLY A 42 3.16 -6.86 -12.57
C GLY A 42 3.63 -6.81 -11.10
N LEU A 43 2.92 -6.07 -10.25
CA LEU A 43 3.20 -5.96 -8.82
C LEU A 43 2.24 -6.87 -8.05
N HIS A 44 2.77 -7.93 -7.45
CA HIS A 44 1.97 -8.88 -6.68
C HIS A 44 1.73 -8.34 -5.26
N VAL A 45 0.71 -7.50 -5.08
CA VAL A 45 0.33 -6.92 -3.79
C VAL A 45 -0.94 -7.59 -3.29
N ASP A 46 -0.82 -8.45 -2.29
CA ASP A 46 -1.98 -9.05 -1.65
C ASP A 46 -2.80 -7.99 -0.88
N HIS A 47 -4.12 -8.00 -1.03
CA HIS A 47 -5.06 -7.09 -0.36
C HIS A 47 -4.87 -7.03 1.17
N THR A 48 -4.42 -8.11 1.81
CA THR A 48 -4.09 -8.14 3.25
C THR A 48 -2.90 -7.23 3.59
N THR A 49 -1.98 -7.03 2.64
CA THR A 49 -0.85 -6.11 2.78
C THR A 49 -1.35 -4.68 2.88
N ILE A 50 -2.33 -4.30 2.06
CA ILE A 50 -2.94 -2.96 2.07
C ILE A 50 -3.76 -2.76 3.36
N TYR A 51 -4.53 -3.77 3.76
CA TYR A 51 -5.27 -3.75 5.03
C TYR A 51 -4.34 -3.55 6.24
N ARG A 52 -3.20 -4.27 6.27
CA ARG A 52 -2.19 -4.13 7.33
C ARG A 52 -1.48 -2.78 7.30
N SER A 53 -1.31 -2.17 6.12
CA SER A 53 -0.79 -0.80 5.98
C SER A 53 -1.70 0.25 6.61
N ARG A 54 -3.02 0.06 6.50
CA ARG A 54 -3.99 0.96 7.14
C ARG A 54 -3.90 0.88 8.66
N ALA A 55 -3.75 -0.31 9.24
CA ALA A 55 -3.56 -0.47 10.68
C ALA A 55 -2.33 0.30 11.19
N MET A 56 -1.27 0.36 10.38
CA MET A 56 -0.01 1.03 10.71
C MET A 56 -0.06 2.56 10.62
N LEU A 57 -1.05 3.13 9.92
CA LEU A 57 -1.30 4.59 9.88
C LEU A 57 -2.14 5.08 11.07
N CYS A 58 -2.77 4.17 11.82
CA CYS A 58 -3.62 4.49 12.98
C CYS A 58 -2.97 4.16 14.34
N THR A 59 -1.68 3.81 14.39
CA THR A 59 -0.89 3.60 15.62
C THR A 59 0.33 4.50 15.62
#